data_AF-A0A5Y6M435-F1
#
_entry.id   AF-A0A5Y6M435-F1
#
_cell.length_a   1.000
_cell.length_b   1.000
_cell.length_c   1.000
_cell.angle_alpha   90.00
_cell.angle_beta   90.00
_cell.angle_gamma   90.00
#
_symmetry.space_group_name_H-M   'P 1'
#
loop_
_entity.id
_entity.type
_entity.pdbx_description
1 polymer ?
#
loop_
_entity_poly.entity_id
_entity_poly.type
_entity_poly.pdbx_seq_one_letter_code
_entity_poly.pdbx_strand_id
1 'polypeptide(L)'
;MTTPSWRSLRVKKYQLSLRLFLFLNAVSALFTLVFPLYQINVFCTPMIGILLLSVLLLIWHGKYGQKRINLPLISILFGGLWAVHIALKYPALGHYDFSFLLISLLSVLFIGSIAFAANIVAFTLHSLPSVAVCLWLNGNEQGLRILYLLALPMVGIAIQHVIQKRYDNFAQQLMFKLLAERETLNGLSMLDPLTGLYNRRGLQNRLDTLQALGSHEHYVLLLDIDHFKAYNDHYGHMMGDQALIRVSAAIRDAVRSRDVVCRFGGEEFLVLLTAAEPQQARVTAERIRQEVYDLKIPHMFNESVATNVTVSIGIAPLTDRNIGDAIEKADKALYEAKHLGRNHILVSDDVRAI
;
A
#
# COMPACT_ATOMS: atom_id res chain seq x y z
N MET A 1 -1.90 0.67 -5.37
CA MET A 1 -2.25 -0.32 -4.32
C MET A 1 -0.98 -0.79 -3.66
N THR A 2 -0.84 -0.61 -2.35
CA THR A 2 0.32 -1.14 -1.61
C THR A 2 0.17 -2.65 -1.38
N THR A 3 1.27 -3.38 -1.23
CA THR A 3 1.31 -4.80 -0.82
C THR A 3 0.39 -5.12 0.38
N PRO A 4 0.33 -4.30 1.44
CA PRO A 4 -0.64 -4.48 2.54
C PRO A 4 -2.11 -4.35 2.11
N SER A 5 -2.43 -3.45 1.19
CA SER A 5 -3.80 -3.30 0.65
C SER A 5 -4.26 -4.52 -0.16
N TRP A 6 -3.35 -5.17 -0.89
CA TRP A 6 -3.68 -6.38 -1.64
C TRP A 6 -3.91 -7.59 -0.72
N ARG A 7 -3.05 -7.75 0.30
CA ARG A 7 -3.20 -8.80 1.32
C ARG A 7 -4.52 -8.67 2.07
N SER A 8 -4.93 -7.45 2.43
CA SER A 8 -6.21 -7.22 3.13
C SER A 8 -7.42 -7.56 2.28
N LEU A 9 -7.42 -7.24 0.98
CA LEU A 9 -8.46 -7.63 0.03
C LEU A 9 -8.57 -9.15 -0.11
N ARG A 10 -7.44 -9.85 -0.20
CA ARG A 10 -7.42 -11.32 -0.29
C ARG A 10 -8.02 -11.97 0.96
N VAL A 11 -7.75 -11.42 2.14
CA VAL A 11 -8.34 -11.87 3.41
C VAL A 11 -9.85 -11.63 3.44
N LYS A 12 -10.32 -10.44 3.01
CA LYS A 12 -11.75 -10.15 2.93
C LYS A 12 -12.50 -11.10 1.98
N LYS A 13 -11.94 -11.36 0.80
CA LYS A 13 -12.51 -12.32 -0.18
C LYS A 13 -12.63 -13.72 0.44
N TYR A 14 -11.60 -14.16 1.16
CA TYR A 14 -11.60 -15.44 1.87
C TYR A 14 -12.70 -15.53 2.93
N GLN A 15 -12.82 -14.48 3.77
CA GLN A 15 -13.85 -14.42 4.83
C GLN A 15 -15.26 -14.42 4.25
N LEU A 16 -15.47 -13.72 3.12
CA LEU A 16 -16.76 -13.69 2.44
C LEU A 16 -17.13 -15.06 1.88
N SER A 17 -16.21 -15.74 1.19
CA SER A 17 -16.42 -17.12 0.70
C SER A 17 -16.81 -18.08 1.84
N LEU A 18 -16.12 -18.00 2.98
CA LEU A 18 -16.43 -18.83 4.15
C LEU A 18 -17.83 -18.52 4.72
N ARG A 19 -18.18 -17.24 4.90
CA ARG A 19 -19.50 -16.85 5.43
C ARG A 19 -20.63 -17.27 4.49
N LEU A 20 -20.43 -17.08 3.18
CA LEU A 20 -21.38 -17.49 2.16
C LEU A 20 -21.56 -19.02 2.15
N PHE A 21 -20.47 -19.78 2.26
CA PHE A 21 -20.50 -21.23 2.39
C PHE A 21 -21.35 -21.70 3.58
N LEU A 22 -21.09 -21.15 4.76
CA LEU A 22 -21.79 -21.52 5.99
C LEU A 22 -23.28 -21.14 5.92
N PHE A 23 -23.57 -19.94 5.41
CA PHE A 23 -24.93 -19.47 5.21
C PHE A 23 -25.73 -20.37 4.26
N LEU A 24 -25.19 -20.67 3.08
CA LEU A 24 -25.87 -21.52 2.10
C LEU A 24 -26.10 -22.95 2.63
N ASN A 25 -25.15 -23.50 3.38
CA ASN A 25 -25.34 -24.80 4.06
C ASN A 25 -26.42 -24.73 5.14
N ALA A 26 -26.47 -23.66 5.95
CA ALA A 26 -27.51 -23.49 6.97
C ALA A 26 -28.90 -23.41 6.33
N VAL A 27 -29.06 -22.59 5.29
CA VAL A 27 -30.33 -22.43 4.58
C VAL A 27 -30.76 -23.74 3.93
N SER A 28 -29.84 -24.43 3.25
CA SER A 28 -30.15 -25.70 2.58
C SER A 28 -30.53 -26.80 3.59
N ALA A 29 -29.82 -26.90 4.71
CA ALA A 29 -30.14 -27.84 5.78
C ALA A 29 -31.48 -27.53 6.44
N LEU A 30 -31.77 -26.25 6.73
CA LEU A 30 -33.05 -25.81 7.27
C LEU A 30 -34.20 -26.16 6.31
N PHE A 31 -34.05 -25.84 5.02
CA PHE A 31 -35.08 -26.15 4.03
C PHE A 31 -35.33 -27.65 3.91
N THR A 32 -34.27 -28.47 3.94
CA THR A 32 -34.37 -29.94 3.90
C THR A 32 -35.09 -30.51 5.13
N LEU A 33 -34.97 -29.87 6.29
CA LEU A 33 -35.63 -30.26 7.54
C LEU A 33 -37.10 -29.83 7.59
N VAL A 34 -37.41 -28.61 7.14
CA VAL A 34 -38.77 -28.04 7.21
C VAL A 34 -39.64 -28.51 6.04
N PHE A 35 -39.06 -28.67 4.85
CA PHE A 35 -39.73 -29.04 3.61
C PHE A 35 -39.05 -30.27 2.98
N PRO A 36 -39.16 -31.46 3.59
CA PRO A 36 -38.52 -32.65 3.05
C PRO A 36 -39.17 -33.04 1.72
N LEU A 37 -38.34 -33.29 0.69
CA LEU A 37 -38.79 -33.73 -0.65
C LEU A 37 -39.69 -34.98 -0.60
N TYR A 38 -39.40 -35.88 0.34
CA TYR A 38 -40.18 -37.08 0.61
C TYR A 38 -40.35 -37.23 2.12
N GLN A 39 -41.57 -37.52 2.57
CA GLN A 39 -41.88 -37.78 3.97
C GLN A 39 -41.48 -39.22 4.32
N ILE A 40 -40.47 -39.37 5.17
CA ILE A 40 -39.99 -40.66 5.67
C ILE A 40 -39.78 -40.53 7.19
N ASN A 41 -40.11 -41.58 7.95
CA ASN A 41 -39.91 -41.63 9.40
C ASN A 41 -38.44 -41.85 9.82
N VAL A 42 -37.47 -41.39 9.03
CA VAL A 42 -36.04 -41.45 9.39
C VAL A 42 -35.55 -40.09 9.84
N PHE A 43 -35.15 -40.02 11.10
CA PHE A 43 -34.62 -38.81 11.71
C PHE A 43 -33.30 -38.41 11.04
N CYS A 44 -33.27 -37.26 10.37
CA CYS A 44 -32.13 -36.80 9.56
C CYS A 44 -31.04 -36.14 10.44
N THR A 45 -30.35 -36.92 11.29
CA THR A 45 -29.27 -36.44 12.17
C THR A 45 -28.18 -35.62 11.46
N PRO A 46 -27.75 -35.91 10.20
CA PRO A 46 -26.69 -35.13 9.56
C PRO A 46 -27.12 -33.70 9.19
N MET A 47 -28.40 -33.48 8.86
CA MET A 47 -28.91 -32.16 8.49
C MET A 47 -28.96 -31.21 9.69
N ILE A 48 -29.32 -31.73 10.86
CA ILE A 48 -29.26 -30.98 12.12
C ILE A 48 -27.80 -30.61 12.43
N GLY A 49 -26.86 -31.56 12.22
CA GLY A 49 -25.43 -31.32 12.36
C GLY A 49 -24.92 -30.20 11.45
N ILE A 50 -25.27 -30.22 10.16
CA ILE A 50 -24.92 -29.17 9.19
C ILE A 50 -25.49 -27.81 9.62
N LEU A 51 -26.77 -27.76 10.00
CA LEU A 51 -27.43 -26.52 10.42
C LEU A 51 -26.74 -25.93 11.66
N LEU A 52 -26.57 -26.72 12.72
CA LEU A 52 -25.94 -26.28 13.97
C LEU A 52 -24.49 -25.84 13.74
N LEU A 53 -23.70 -26.65 13.03
CA LEU A 53 -22.30 -26.33 12.77
C LEU A 53 -22.17 -25.06 11.92
N SER A 54 -23.01 -24.89 10.90
CA SER A 54 -23.02 -23.66 10.09
C SER A 54 -23.36 -22.42 10.91
N VAL A 55 -24.41 -22.47 11.72
CA VAL A 55 -24.85 -21.33 12.55
C VAL A 55 -23.79 -20.99 13.60
N LEU A 56 -23.27 -21.99 14.31
CA LEU A 56 -22.23 -21.79 15.33
C LEU A 56 -20.95 -21.20 14.73
N LEU A 57 -20.48 -21.73 13.60
CA LEU A 57 -19.29 -21.19 12.92
C LEU A 57 -19.54 -19.78 12.37
N LEU A 58 -20.74 -19.47 11.90
CA LEU A 58 -21.09 -18.15 11.39
C LEU A 58 -21.13 -17.11 12.52
N ILE A 59 -21.72 -17.44 13.67
CA ILE A 59 -21.69 -16.62 14.89
C ILE A 59 -20.24 -16.43 15.37
N TRP A 60 -19.48 -17.52 15.47
CA TRP A 60 -18.09 -17.49 15.92
C TRP A 60 -17.22 -16.63 15.00
N HIS A 61 -17.34 -16.79 13.69
CA HIS A 61 -16.57 -16.02 12.71
C HIS A 61 -17.10 -14.58 12.54
N GLY A 62 -18.34 -14.31 12.98
CA GLY A 62 -18.84 -12.96 13.19
C GLY A 62 -18.07 -12.24 14.31
N LYS A 63 -17.84 -12.93 15.44
CA LYS A 63 -17.12 -12.41 16.62
C LYS A 63 -15.59 -12.40 16.46
N TYR A 64 -15.02 -13.40 15.78
CA TYR A 64 -13.58 -13.62 15.64
C TYR A 64 -13.12 -13.59 14.18
N GLY A 65 -13.62 -12.64 13.38
CA GLY A 65 -13.39 -12.59 11.93
C GLY A 65 -11.92 -12.59 11.50
N GLN A 66 -10.98 -12.18 12.36
CA GLN A 66 -9.54 -12.21 12.04
C GLN A 66 -8.92 -13.61 12.12
N LYS A 67 -9.54 -14.57 12.82
CA LYS A 67 -9.02 -15.94 12.92
C LYS A 67 -9.34 -16.72 11.64
N ARG A 68 -8.32 -17.25 10.99
CA ARG A 68 -8.47 -18.04 9.76
C ARG A 68 -8.93 -19.44 10.10
N ILE A 69 -10.13 -19.82 9.65
CA ILE A 69 -10.55 -21.22 9.64
C ILE A 69 -10.05 -21.88 8.35
N ASN A 70 -9.53 -23.10 8.41
CA ASN A 70 -9.01 -23.82 7.25
C ASN A 70 -10.15 -24.24 6.30
N LEU A 71 -10.25 -23.58 5.13
CA LEU A 71 -11.34 -23.79 4.18
C LEU A 71 -11.39 -25.21 3.60
N PRO A 72 -10.27 -25.81 3.13
CA PRO A 72 -10.22 -27.24 2.77
C PRO A 72 -10.80 -28.18 3.84
N LEU A 73 -10.45 -27.97 5.11
CA LEU A 73 -10.89 -28.83 6.22
C LEU A 73 -12.40 -28.72 6.45
N ILE A 74 -12.94 -27.49 6.46
CA ILE A 74 -14.39 -27.28 6.54
C ILE A 74 -15.09 -27.89 5.33
N SER A 75 -14.51 -27.74 4.13
CA SER A 75 -15.12 -28.20 2.88
C SER A 75 -15.31 -29.71 2.89
N ILE A 76 -14.27 -30.48 3.23
CA ILE A 76 -14.37 -31.94 3.31
C ILE A 76 -15.32 -32.41 4.42
N LEU A 77 -15.34 -31.70 5.57
CA LEU A 77 -16.23 -32.03 6.68
C LEU A 77 -17.70 -31.89 6.26
N PHE A 78 -18.09 -30.74 5.70
CA PHE A 78 -19.46 -30.51 5.24
C PHE A 78 -19.83 -31.40 4.06
N GLY A 79 -18.90 -31.64 3.12
CA GLY A 79 -19.07 -32.59 2.03
C GLY A 79 -19.36 -34.01 2.53
N GLY A 80 -18.65 -34.44 3.58
CA GLY A 80 -18.88 -35.71 4.26
C GLY A 80 -20.24 -35.78 4.95
N LEU A 81 -20.67 -34.72 5.64
CA LEU A 81 -22.01 -34.67 6.28
C LEU A 81 -23.14 -34.79 5.25
N TRP A 82 -23.00 -34.11 4.10
CA TRP A 82 -23.92 -34.26 2.96
C TRP A 82 -23.90 -35.68 2.40
N ALA A 83 -22.72 -36.27 2.23
CA ALA A 83 -22.60 -37.65 1.76
C ALA A 83 -23.28 -38.65 2.69
N VAL A 84 -23.10 -38.51 4.01
CA VAL A 84 -23.78 -39.33 5.03
C VAL A 84 -25.30 -39.13 4.98
N HIS A 85 -25.79 -37.90 4.80
CA HIS A 85 -27.21 -37.65 4.63
C HIS A 85 -27.80 -38.43 3.44
N ILE A 86 -27.14 -38.35 2.29
CA ILE A 86 -27.57 -39.04 1.07
C ILE A 86 -27.56 -40.56 1.29
N ALA A 87 -26.48 -41.10 1.88
CA ALA A 87 -26.32 -42.53 2.14
C ALA A 87 -27.37 -43.10 3.11
N LEU A 88 -27.80 -42.33 4.11
CA LEU A 88 -28.82 -42.79 5.05
C LEU A 88 -30.24 -42.65 4.49
N LYS A 89 -30.52 -41.55 3.78
CA LYS A 89 -31.89 -41.22 3.34
C LYS A 89 -32.29 -41.97 2.07
N TYR A 90 -31.37 -42.23 1.15
CA TYR A 90 -31.69 -42.87 -0.12
C TYR A 90 -32.25 -44.30 0.03
N PRO A 91 -31.63 -45.22 0.79
CA PRO A 91 -32.20 -46.55 1.01
C PRO A 91 -33.52 -46.52 1.79
N ALA A 92 -33.70 -45.54 2.67
CA ALA A 92 -34.90 -45.39 3.49
C ALA A 92 -36.16 -44.97 2.71
N LEU A 93 -36.00 -44.45 1.48
CA LEU A 93 -37.13 -44.10 0.61
C LEU A 93 -37.93 -45.33 0.15
N GLY A 94 -37.33 -46.53 0.19
CA GLY A 94 -37.94 -47.78 -0.30
C GLY A 94 -38.12 -47.86 -1.82
N HIS A 95 -38.20 -46.72 -2.51
CA HIS A 95 -38.23 -46.56 -3.95
C HIS A 95 -36.93 -45.88 -4.37
N TYR A 96 -36.13 -46.54 -5.20
CA TYR A 96 -34.86 -46.03 -5.72
C TYR A 96 -35.09 -44.90 -6.74
N ASP A 97 -35.56 -43.74 -6.26
CA ASP A 97 -35.84 -42.57 -7.08
C ASP A 97 -34.56 -41.76 -7.31
N PHE A 98 -34.07 -41.80 -8.55
CA PHE A 98 -32.90 -41.03 -8.99
C PHE A 98 -33.07 -39.52 -8.78
N SER A 99 -34.30 -39.01 -8.76
CA SER A 99 -34.61 -37.60 -8.55
C SER A 99 -34.07 -37.10 -7.21
N PHE A 100 -34.11 -37.93 -6.16
CA PHE A 100 -33.54 -37.59 -4.86
C PHE A 100 -32.01 -37.40 -4.92
N LEU A 101 -31.30 -38.32 -5.56
CA LEU A 101 -29.85 -38.24 -5.73
C LEU A 101 -29.47 -37.01 -6.56
N LEU A 102 -30.22 -36.74 -7.62
CA LEU A 102 -30.00 -35.59 -8.50
C LEU A 102 -30.18 -34.26 -7.77
N ILE A 103 -31.30 -34.07 -7.06
CA ILE A 103 -31.58 -32.82 -6.34
C ILE A 103 -30.59 -32.61 -5.18
N SER A 104 -30.24 -33.68 -4.46
CA SER A 104 -29.25 -33.61 -3.38
C SER A 104 -27.88 -33.21 -3.93
N LEU A 105 -27.45 -33.83 -5.02
CA LEU A 105 -26.17 -33.51 -5.66
C LEU A 105 -26.15 -32.09 -6.23
N LEU A 106 -27.23 -31.65 -6.89
CA LEU A 106 -27.37 -30.28 -7.37
C LEU A 106 -27.26 -29.25 -6.24
N SER A 107 -27.86 -29.54 -5.08
CA SER A 107 -27.77 -28.67 -3.90
C SER A 107 -26.33 -28.53 -3.41
N VAL A 108 -25.60 -29.64 -3.26
CA VAL A 108 -24.19 -29.66 -2.83
C VAL A 108 -23.30 -28.91 -3.84
N LEU A 109 -23.48 -29.18 -5.14
CA LEU A 109 -22.71 -28.55 -6.20
C LEU A 109 -23.01 -27.05 -6.30
N PHE A 110 -24.27 -26.63 -6.13
CA PHE A 110 -24.67 -25.23 -6.16
C PHE A 110 -24.06 -24.43 -5.00
N ILE A 111 -24.14 -24.97 -3.77
CA ILE A 111 -23.51 -24.38 -2.59
C ILE A 111 -22.01 -24.22 -2.82
N GLY A 112 -21.34 -25.29 -3.29
CA GLY A 112 -19.92 -25.28 -3.57
C GLY A 112 -19.56 -24.25 -4.65
N SER A 113 -20.31 -24.21 -5.75
CA SER A 113 -20.01 -23.36 -6.92
C SER A 113 -20.03 -21.88 -6.57
N ILE A 114 -21.01 -21.46 -5.77
CA ILE A 114 -21.14 -20.07 -5.33
C ILE A 114 -20.08 -19.73 -4.28
N ALA A 115 -19.94 -20.58 -3.26
CA ALA A 115 -19.05 -20.29 -2.15
C ALA A 115 -17.56 -20.33 -2.54
N PHE A 116 -17.20 -21.24 -3.45
CA PHE A 116 -15.82 -21.57 -3.81
C PHE A 116 -15.47 -21.25 -5.26
N ALA A 117 -16.17 -20.30 -5.89
CA ALA A 117 -15.91 -19.86 -7.27
C ALA A 117 -14.43 -19.48 -7.56
N ALA A 118 -13.67 -19.10 -6.52
CA ALA A 118 -12.25 -18.75 -6.62
C ALA A 118 -11.30 -19.80 -6.01
N ASN A 119 -11.80 -20.93 -5.50
CA ASN A 119 -11.01 -21.94 -4.80
C ASN A 119 -11.44 -23.36 -5.22
N ILE A 120 -10.85 -23.83 -6.32
CA ILE A 120 -11.15 -25.14 -6.90
C ILE A 120 -10.90 -26.30 -5.92
N VAL A 121 -9.89 -26.19 -5.04
CA VAL A 121 -9.56 -27.23 -4.06
C VAL A 121 -10.65 -27.36 -2.99
N ALA A 122 -11.18 -26.25 -2.49
CA ALA A 122 -12.29 -26.27 -1.55
C ALA A 122 -13.56 -26.84 -2.20
N PHE A 123 -13.84 -26.44 -3.44
CA PHE A 123 -14.97 -26.97 -4.21
C PHE A 123 -14.89 -28.49 -4.41
N THR A 124 -13.73 -29.01 -4.82
CA THR A 124 -13.55 -30.45 -5.04
C THR A 124 -13.68 -31.23 -3.74
N LEU A 125 -13.04 -30.77 -2.67
CA LEU A 125 -13.12 -31.43 -1.36
C LEU A 125 -14.54 -31.44 -0.78
N HIS A 126 -15.34 -30.40 -1.05
CA HIS A 126 -16.75 -30.37 -0.64
C HIS A 126 -17.64 -31.32 -1.47
N SER A 127 -17.44 -31.34 -2.78
CA SER A 127 -18.37 -32.02 -3.70
C SER A 127 -18.05 -33.51 -3.85
N LEU A 128 -16.78 -33.89 -3.77
CA LEU A 128 -16.30 -35.25 -4.05
C LEU A 128 -16.94 -36.34 -3.16
N PRO A 129 -17.11 -36.16 -1.84
CA PRO A 129 -17.74 -37.18 -1.00
C PRO A 129 -19.19 -37.48 -1.42
N SER A 130 -19.98 -36.44 -1.73
CA SER A 130 -21.37 -36.60 -2.16
C SER A 130 -21.47 -37.25 -3.54
N VAL A 131 -20.59 -36.87 -4.47
CA VAL A 131 -20.48 -37.52 -5.79
C VAL A 131 -20.15 -39.00 -5.64
N ALA A 132 -19.18 -39.35 -4.79
CA ALA A 132 -18.75 -40.72 -4.57
C ALA A 132 -19.90 -41.59 -4.00
N VAL A 133 -20.65 -41.08 -3.03
CA VAL A 133 -21.84 -41.77 -2.50
C VAL A 133 -22.92 -41.93 -3.56
N CYS A 134 -23.22 -40.89 -4.36
CA CYS A 134 -24.20 -41.00 -5.43
C CYS A 134 -23.80 -42.03 -6.50
N LEU A 135 -22.52 -42.12 -6.86
CA LEU A 135 -22.01 -43.14 -7.79
C LEU A 135 -22.13 -44.54 -7.21
N TRP A 136 -21.81 -44.71 -5.92
CA TRP A 136 -21.89 -46.00 -5.24
C TRP A 136 -23.33 -46.51 -5.12
N LEU A 137 -24.28 -45.65 -4.77
CA LEU A 137 -25.69 -46.02 -4.57
C LEU A 137 -26.47 -46.28 -5.87
N ASN A 138 -26.07 -45.65 -6.98
CA ASN A 138 -26.80 -45.70 -8.24
C ASN A 138 -26.25 -46.73 -9.24
N GLY A 139 -25.11 -47.36 -8.95
CA GLY A 139 -24.45 -48.31 -9.86
C GLY A 139 -24.05 -47.69 -11.21
N ASN A 140 -23.97 -48.53 -12.25
CA ASN A 140 -23.44 -48.14 -13.57
C ASN A 140 -24.45 -47.46 -14.51
N GLU A 141 -25.75 -47.56 -14.23
CA GLU A 141 -26.83 -47.17 -15.16
C GLU A 141 -26.82 -45.67 -15.50
N GLN A 142 -26.57 -44.79 -14.52
CA GLN A 142 -26.60 -43.34 -14.73
C GLN A 142 -25.36 -42.60 -14.20
N GLY A 143 -24.26 -43.31 -13.98
CA GLY A 143 -22.99 -42.73 -13.49
C GLY A 143 -22.46 -41.60 -14.38
N LEU A 144 -22.65 -41.69 -15.70
CA LEU A 144 -22.26 -40.64 -16.65
C LEU A 144 -22.99 -39.32 -16.40
N ARG A 145 -24.27 -39.35 -15.99
CA ARG A 145 -25.04 -38.13 -15.67
C ARG A 145 -24.48 -37.46 -14.42
N ILE A 146 -24.15 -38.24 -13.38
CA ILE A 146 -23.54 -37.74 -12.15
C ILE A 146 -22.17 -37.09 -12.43
N LEU A 147 -21.35 -37.74 -13.26
CA LEU A 147 -20.05 -37.19 -13.67
C LEU A 147 -20.22 -35.89 -14.48
N TYR A 148 -21.21 -35.83 -15.38
CA TYR A 148 -21.53 -34.61 -16.12
C TYR A 148 -21.93 -33.44 -15.20
N LEU A 149 -22.75 -33.71 -14.17
CA LEU A 149 -23.12 -32.70 -13.17
C LEU A 149 -21.92 -32.13 -12.42
N LEU A 150 -20.91 -32.96 -12.09
CA LEU A 150 -19.67 -32.48 -11.47
C LEU A 150 -18.80 -31.69 -12.46
N ALA A 151 -18.70 -32.18 -13.71
CA ALA A 151 -17.81 -31.61 -14.71
C ALA A 151 -18.19 -30.15 -15.06
N LEU A 152 -19.48 -29.84 -15.18
CA LEU A 152 -19.93 -28.51 -15.60
C LEU A 152 -19.48 -27.37 -14.64
N PRO A 153 -19.76 -27.42 -13.32
CA PRO A 153 -19.21 -26.46 -12.37
C PRO A 153 -17.70 -26.47 -12.25
N MET A 154 -17.06 -27.64 -12.35
CA MET A 154 -15.59 -27.76 -12.32
C MET A 154 -14.94 -26.97 -13.46
N VAL A 155 -15.46 -27.10 -14.69
CA VAL A 155 -14.99 -26.33 -15.85
C VAL A 155 -15.23 -24.84 -15.62
N GLY A 156 -16.41 -24.45 -15.13
CA GLY A 156 -16.73 -23.06 -14.82
C GLY A 156 -15.75 -22.44 -13.80
N ILE A 157 -15.48 -23.13 -12.70
CA ILE A 157 -14.53 -22.68 -11.67
C ILE A 157 -13.10 -22.66 -12.22
N ALA A 158 -12.70 -23.63 -13.03
CA ALA A 158 -11.38 -23.65 -13.66
C ALA A 158 -11.18 -22.45 -14.59
N ILE A 159 -12.16 -22.14 -15.45
CA ILE A 159 -12.15 -20.95 -16.31
C ILE A 159 -12.07 -19.69 -15.45
N GLN A 160 -12.92 -19.57 -14.42
CA GLN A 160 -12.91 -18.42 -13.51
C GLN A 160 -11.56 -18.25 -12.80
N HIS A 161 -10.91 -19.35 -12.42
CA HIS A 161 -9.58 -19.33 -11.81
C HIS A 161 -8.51 -18.81 -12.78
N VAL A 162 -8.54 -19.25 -14.04
CA VAL A 162 -7.63 -18.77 -15.09
C VAL A 162 -7.85 -17.28 -15.37
N ILE A 163 -9.11 -16.86 -15.51
CA ILE A 163 -9.50 -15.46 -15.72
C ILE A 163 -8.99 -14.59 -14.57
N GLN A 164 -9.24 -14.99 -13.31
CA GLN A 164 -8.77 -14.26 -12.13
C GLN A 164 -7.23 -14.16 -12.12
N LYS A 165 -6.52 -15.24 -12.43
CA LYS A 165 -5.05 -15.24 -12.48
C LYS A 165 -4.52 -14.29 -13.56
N ARG A 166 -5.18 -14.20 -14.71
CA ARG A 166 -4.83 -13.22 -15.77
C ARG A 166 -5.07 -11.79 -15.32
N TYR A 167 -6.21 -11.49 -14.69
CA TYR A 167 -6.50 -10.16 -14.16
C TYR A 167 -5.49 -9.75 -13.08
N ASP A 168 -5.13 -10.65 -12.17
CA ASP A 168 -4.16 -10.37 -11.12
C ASP A 168 -2.78 -10.03 -11.72
N ASN A 169 -2.32 -10.78 -12.73
CA ASN A 169 -1.07 -10.50 -13.43
C ASN A 169 -1.10 -9.17 -14.18
N PHE A 170 -2.19 -8.88 -14.91
CA PHE A 170 -2.36 -7.63 -15.63
C PHE A 170 -2.36 -6.42 -14.68
N ALA A 171 -3.08 -6.52 -13.55
CA ALA A 171 -3.13 -5.46 -12.55
C ALA A 171 -1.74 -5.18 -11.95
N GLN A 172 -0.92 -6.22 -11.72
CA GLN A 172 0.46 -6.06 -11.25
C GLN A 172 1.36 -5.37 -12.29
N GLN A 173 1.27 -5.77 -13.56
CA GLN A 173 2.04 -5.15 -14.64
C GLN A 173 1.67 -3.67 -14.82
N LEU A 174 0.37 -3.36 -14.82
CA LEU A 174 -0.11 -1.98 -14.92
C LEU A 174 0.38 -1.13 -13.74
N MET A 175 0.35 -1.67 -12.52
CA MET A 175 0.88 -0.98 -11.34
C MET A 175 2.36 -0.65 -11.49
N PHE A 176 3.17 -1.61 -11.94
CA PHE A 176 4.60 -1.39 -12.14
C PHE A 176 4.86 -0.32 -13.21
N LYS A 177 4.12 -0.36 -14.32
CA LYS A 177 4.23 0.64 -15.39
C LYS A 177 3.88 2.05 -14.89
N LEU A 178 2.80 2.19 -14.12
CA LEU A 178 2.41 3.47 -13.53
C LEU A 178 3.45 4.01 -12.54
N LEU A 179 4.08 3.14 -11.76
CA LEU A 179 5.14 3.55 -10.84
C LEU A 179 6.38 4.03 -11.60
N ALA A 180 6.80 3.31 -12.64
CA ALA A 180 7.92 3.71 -13.48
C ALA A 180 7.65 5.04 -14.20
N GLU A 181 6.44 5.22 -14.75
CA GLU A 181 6.05 6.47 -15.41
C GLU A 181 5.97 7.65 -14.43
N ARG A 182 5.51 7.41 -13.20
CA ARG A 182 5.56 8.42 -12.15
C ARG A 182 7.02 8.80 -11.82
N GLU A 183 7.91 7.82 -11.76
CA GLU A 183 9.32 8.05 -11.47
C GLU A 183 10.01 8.83 -12.60
N THR A 184 9.70 8.54 -13.87
CA THR A 184 10.21 9.32 -15.00
C THR A 184 9.68 10.76 -15.00
N LEU A 185 8.39 10.97 -14.74
CA LEU A 185 7.79 12.30 -14.62
C LEU A 185 8.39 13.10 -13.46
N ASN A 186 8.55 12.47 -12.29
CA ASN A 186 9.23 13.09 -11.15
C ASN A 186 10.69 13.42 -11.50
N GLY A 187 11.37 12.54 -12.23
CA GLY A 187 12.71 12.78 -12.73
C GLY A 187 12.76 14.00 -13.64
N LEU A 188 11.79 14.18 -14.53
CA LEU A 188 11.72 15.32 -15.46
C LEU A 188 11.31 16.65 -14.79
N SER A 189 10.74 16.62 -13.58
CA SER A 189 10.39 17.84 -12.86
C SER A 189 11.64 18.66 -12.55
N MET A 190 11.57 19.98 -12.75
CA MET A 190 12.59 20.93 -12.29
C MET A 190 12.34 21.40 -10.86
N LEU A 191 11.18 21.08 -10.28
CA LEU A 191 10.75 21.53 -8.96
C LEU A 191 10.70 20.36 -7.98
N ASP A 192 11.03 20.65 -6.72
CA ASP A 192 10.82 19.76 -5.58
C ASP A 192 9.33 19.68 -5.23
N PRO A 193 8.72 18.47 -5.16
CA PRO A 193 7.29 18.32 -4.97
C PRO A 193 6.79 18.71 -3.58
N LEU A 194 7.67 18.79 -2.57
CA LEU A 194 7.28 19.18 -1.21
C LEU A 194 7.25 20.71 -1.05
N THR A 195 8.32 21.37 -1.49
CA THR A 195 8.56 22.81 -1.23
C THR A 195 8.17 23.69 -2.41
N GLY A 196 8.08 23.14 -3.63
CA GLY A 196 7.86 23.90 -4.86
C GLY A 196 9.08 24.71 -5.32
N LEU A 197 10.22 24.64 -4.60
CA LEU A 197 11.49 25.22 -5.01
C LEU A 197 12.11 24.44 -6.18
N TYR A 198 13.16 24.97 -6.80
CA TYR A 198 13.92 24.17 -7.76
C TYR A 198 14.53 22.94 -7.06
N ASN A 199 14.65 21.84 -7.79
CA ASN A 199 15.51 20.73 -7.39
C ASN A 199 16.90 20.87 -8.05
N ARG A 200 17.82 19.95 -7.75
CA ARG A 200 19.19 19.97 -8.32
C ARG A 200 19.20 20.07 -9.86
N ARG A 201 18.21 19.49 -10.55
CA ARG A 201 18.07 19.60 -12.01
C ARG A 201 17.59 20.98 -12.44
N GLY A 202 16.61 21.55 -11.75
CA GLY A 202 16.15 22.91 -11.97
C GLY A 202 17.26 23.95 -11.78
N LEU A 203 18.10 23.78 -10.76
CA LEU A 203 19.30 24.59 -10.53
C LEU A 203 20.26 24.53 -11.74
N GLN A 204 20.59 23.33 -12.22
CA GLN A 204 21.48 23.17 -13.37
C GLN A 204 20.92 23.87 -14.61
N ASN A 205 19.63 23.70 -14.91
CA ASN A 205 18.99 24.36 -16.05
C ASN A 205 19.06 25.89 -15.95
N ARG A 206 18.88 26.44 -14.74
CA ARG A 206 19.02 27.88 -14.50
C ARG A 206 20.47 28.36 -14.65
N LEU A 207 21.44 27.57 -14.21
CA LEU A 207 22.87 27.88 -14.38
C LEU A 207 23.25 27.94 -15.86
N ASP A 208 22.80 26.98 -16.67
CA ASP A 208 23.06 26.98 -18.12
C ASP A 208 22.50 28.25 -18.79
N THR A 209 21.35 28.75 -18.30
CA THR A 209 20.75 30.01 -18.78
C THR A 209 21.54 31.24 -18.32
N LEU A 210 22.05 31.25 -17.09
CA LEU A 210 22.83 32.37 -16.54
C LEU A 210 24.20 32.50 -17.19
N GLN A 211 24.84 31.39 -17.57
CA GLN A 211 26.13 31.40 -18.28
C GLN A 211 26.07 32.15 -19.63
N ALA A 212 24.88 32.28 -20.22
CA ALA A 212 24.65 33.02 -21.46
C ALA A 212 24.55 34.56 -21.28
N LEU A 213 24.39 35.07 -20.05
CA LEU A 213 23.99 36.47 -19.77
C LEU A 213 25.12 37.41 -19.29
N GLY A 214 26.40 36.99 -19.31
CA GLY A 214 27.57 37.88 -19.12
C GLY A 214 28.28 37.80 -17.76
N SER A 215 29.17 38.76 -17.50
CA SER A 215 30.21 38.74 -16.44
C SER A 215 29.80 39.54 -15.18
N HIS A 216 28.79 39.06 -14.45
CA HIS A 216 28.49 39.60 -13.12
C HIS A 216 28.98 38.64 -12.04
N GLU A 217 29.35 39.16 -10.87
CA GLU A 217 29.68 38.32 -9.72
C GLU A 217 28.42 37.61 -9.20
N HIS A 218 28.60 36.35 -8.84
CA HIS A 218 27.55 35.46 -8.39
C HIS A 218 28.01 34.80 -7.09
N TYR A 219 27.07 34.53 -6.19
CA TYR A 219 27.38 33.90 -4.91
C TYR A 219 26.47 32.70 -4.68
N VAL A 220 27.04 31.63 -4.14
CA VAL A 220 26.33 30.43 -3.69
C VAL A 220 26.21 30.50 -2.17
N LEU A 221 24.99 30.39 -1.69
CA LEU A 221 24.67 30.20 -0.29
C LEU A 221 24.20 28.77 -0.12
N LEU A 222 24.89 27.97 0.68
CA LEU A 222 24.46 26.64 1.08
C LEU A 222 23.92 26.71 2.51
N LEU A 223 22.69 26.24 2.69
CA LEU A 223 21.95 26.32 3.95
C LEU A 223 21.57 24.93 4.43
N ASP A 224 21.57 24.73 5.73
CA ASP A 224 21.11 23.49 6.35
C ASP A 224 20.35 23.81 7.64
N ILE A 225 19.25 23.08 7.86
CA ILE A 225 18.44 23.22 9.06
C ILE A 225 19.13 22.54 10.24
N ASP A 226 19.45 23.32 11.25
CA ASP A 226 20.16 22.85 12.42
C ASP A 226 19.36 21.78 13.18
N HIS A 227 20.01 20.64 13.44
CA HIS A 227 19.45 19.52 14.20
C HIS A 227 18.11 19.00 13.63
N PHE A 228 17.91 19.02 12.31
CA PHE A 228 16.65 18.59 11.69
C PHE A 228 16.36 17.10 11.85
N LYS A 229 17.40 16.24 11.87
CA LYS A 229 17.22 14.83 12.23
C LYS A 229 16.59 14.67 13.62
N ALA A 230 17.09 15.39 14.62
CA ALA A 230 16.52 15.36 15.97
C ALA A 230 15.07 15.88 15.98
N TYR A 231 14.77 16.91 15.18
CA TYR A 231 13.40 17.39 15.00
C TYR A 231 12.47 16.27 14.47
N ASN A 232 12.89 15.57 13.40
CA ASN A 232 12.11 14.47 12.82
C ASN A 232 11.92 13.30 13.79
N ASP A 233 12.96 12.95 14.53
CA ASP A 233 12.92 11.83 15.48
C ASP A 233 11.91 12.08 16.62
N HIS A 234 11.70 13.34 17.02
CA HIS A 234 10.79 13.70 18.11
C HIS A 234 9.38 14.08 17.66
N TYR A 235 9.26 14.87 16.59
CA TYR A 235 7.96 15.39 16.12
C TYR A 235 7.36 14.57 14.97
N GLY A 236 8.12 13.64 14.41
CA GLY A 236 7.73 12.80 13.28
C GLY A 236 7.88 13.49 11.93
N HIS A 237 8.07 12.69 10.88
CA HIS A 237 8.31 13.18 9.52
C HIS A 237 7.23 14.12 8.98
N MET A 238 5.96 13.94 9.36
CA MET A 238 4.87 14.83 8.95
C MET A 238 5.07 16.27 9.44
N MET A 239 5.58 16.46 10.66
CA MET A 239 5.91 17.77 11.20
C MET A 239 7.20 18.33 10.58
N GLY A 240 8.16 17.46 10.28
CA GLY A 240 9.36 17.82 9.52
C GLY A 240 9.02 18.39 8.14
N ASP A 241 8.13 17.73 7.41
CA ASP A 241 7.67 18.19 6.10
C ASP A 241 7.03 19.58 6.17
N GLN A 242 6.22 19.84 7.21
CA GLN A 242 5.64 21.17 7.43
C GLN A 242 6.71 22.22 7.76
N ALA A 243 7.72 21.87 8.56
CA ALA A 243 8.84 22.76 8.85
C ALA A 243 9.61 23.10 7.57
N LEU A 244 9.91 22.12 6.72
CA LEU A 244 10.58 22.32 5.42
C LEU A 244 9.79 23.25 4.50
N ILE A 245 8.47 23.09 4.42
CA ILE A 245 7.60 23.97 3.62
C ILE A 245 7.70 25.41 4.13
N ARG A 246 7.61 25.62 5.45
CA ARG A 246 7.68 26.98 6.04
C ARG A 246 9.05 27.61 5.86
N VAL A 247 10.13 26.86 6.09
CA VAL A 247 11.51 27.32 5.87
C VAL A 247 11.73 27.65 4.40
N SER A 248 11.26 26.82 3.46
CA SER A 248 11.39 27.09 2.02
C SER A 248 10.69 28.38 1.59
N ALA A 249 9.53 28.69 2.19
CA ALA A 249 8.80 29.91 1.91
C ALA A 249 9.56 31.14 2.42
N ALA A 250 10.11 31.08 3.64
CA ALA A 250 10.95 32.13 4.19
C ALA A 250 12.21 32.38 3.34
N ILE A 251 12.93 31.32 2.92
CA ILE A 251 14.11 31.47 2.06
C ILE A 251 13.73 32.16 0.73
N ARG A 252 12.59 31.78 0.13
CA ARG A 252 12.11 32.41 -1.11
C ARG A 252 11.78 33.90 -0.92
N ASP A 253 11.14 34.28 0.17
CA ASP A 253 10.76 35.67 0.44
C ASP A 253 11.97 36.54 0.81
N ALA A 254 12.98 35.90 1.39
CA ALA A 254 14.27 36.47 1.72
C ALA A 254 15.23 36.67 0.52
N VAL A 255 14.80 36.45 -0.73
CA VAL A 255 15.64 36.68 -1.93
C VAL A 255 14.89 37.42 -3.04
N ARG A 256 15.59 37.84 -4.11
CA ARG A 256 14.95 38.53 -5.25
C ARG A 256 14.36 37.49 -6.21
N SER A 257 13.36 37.87 -7.00
CA SER A 257 12.72 36.99 -7.99
C SER A 257 13.66 36.43 -9.07
N ARG A 258 14.81 37.07 -9.29
CA ARG A 258 15.86 36.64 -10.22
C ARG A 258 16.82 35.61 -9.63
N ASP A 259 16.88 35.52 -8.30
CA ASP A 259 17.76 34.58 -7.60
C ASP A 259 17.14 33.19 -7.64
N VAL A 260 17.99 32.16 -7.63
CA VAL A 260 17.55 30.77 -7.76
C VAL A 260 17.58 30.13 -6.39
N VAL A 261 16.41 29.70 -5.90
CA VAL A 261 16.29 28.94 -4.65
C VAL A 261 16.02 27.48 -4.99
N CYS A 262 16.86 26.60 -4.45
CA CYS A 262 16.83 25.17 -4.71
C CYS A 262 16.80 24.39 -3.39
N ARG A 263 15.99 23.34 -3.30
CA ARG A 263 16.17 22.30 -2.28
C ARG A 263 17.23 21.33 -2.78
N PHE A 264 18.42 21.40 -2.21
CA PHE A 264 19.61 20.70 -2.70
C PHE A 264 19.70 19.26 -2.20
N GLY A 265 19.17 19.02 -0.99
CA GLY A 265 19.13 17.73 -0.30
C GLY A 265 17.89 17.59 0.58
N GLY A 266 17.88 16.65 1.52
CA GLY A 266 16.75 16.42 2.41
C GLY A 266 16.37 17.66 3.22
N GLU A 267 17.34 18.19 3.96
CA GLU A 267 17.23 19.39 4.82
C GLU A 267 18.11 20.56 4.37
N GLU A 268 18.76 20.39 3.21
CA GLU A 268 19.72 21.33 2.64
C GLU A 268 19.07 22.18 1.54
N PHE A 269 19.32 23.48 1.57
CA PHE A 269 18.89 24.43 0.55
C PHE A 269 20.09 25.12 -0.07
N LEU A 270 19.96 25.52 -1.32
CA LEU A 270 20.96 26.30 -2.04
C LEU A 270 20.29 27.53 -2.62
N VAL A 271 20.89 28.70 -2.38
CA VAL A 271 20.50 29.96 -3.01
C VAL A 271 21.65 30.43 -3.91
N LEU A 272 21.35 30.64 -5.19
CA LEU A 272 22.26 31.29 -6.13
C LEU A 272 21.84 32.75 -6.29
N LEU A 273 22.67 33.65 -5.76
CA LEU A 273 22.49 35.09 -5.89
C LEU A 273 23.05 35.56 -7.23
N THR A 274 22.20 36.21 -8.01
CA THR A 274 22.55 36.68 -9.35
C THR A 274 22.95 38.15 -9.33
N ALA A 275 24.11 38.48 -9.92
CA ALA A 275 24.65 39.84 -9.95
C ALA A 275 24.69 40.48 -8.54
N ALA A 276 25.46 39.85 -7.65
CA ALA A 276 25.58 40.26 -6.25
C ALA A 276 27.04 40.49 -5.88
N GLU A 277 27.28 41.53 -5.09
CA GLU A 277 28.56 41.81 -4.44
C GLU A 277 28.69 41.04 -3.12
N PRO A 278 29.91 40.83 -2.60
CA PRO A 278 30.12 40.05 -1.36
C PRO A 278 29.31 40.58 -0.17
N GLN A 279 29.21 41.89 -0.01
CA GLN A 279 28.42 42.49 1.07
C GLN A 279 26.93 42.20 0.93
N GLN A 280 26.40 42.22 -0.30
CA GLN A 280 25.00 41.89 -0.58
C GLN A 280 24.71 40.40 -0.30
N ALA A 281 25.67 39.52 -0.57
CA ALA A 281 25.54 38.10 -0.23
C ALA A 281 25.42 37.89 1.29
N ARG A 282 26.26 38.57 2.08
CA ARG A 282 26.19 38.51 3.56
C ARG A 282 24.86 39.06 4.10
N VAL A 283 24.41 40.21 3.61
CA VAL A 283 23.12 40.81 4.01
C VAL A 283 21.95 39.89 3.67
N THR A 284 22.00 39.24 2.51
CA THR A 284 20.93 38.32 2.08
C THR A 284 20.94 37.03 2.92
N ALA A 285 22.11 36.48 3.22
CA ALA A 285 22.24 35.35 4.13
C ALA A 285 21.70 35.67 5.54
N GLU A 286 22.03 36.85 6.08
CA GLU A 286 21.54 37.27 7.41
C GLU A 286 20.03 37.47 7.42
N ARG A 287 19.47 38.05 6.34
CA ARG A 287 18.03 38.14 6.17
C ARG A 287 17.37 36.75 6.16
N ILE A 288 17.91 35.79 5.41
CA ILE A 288 17.38 34.42 5.39
C ILE A 288 17.44 33.80 6.79
N ARG A 289 18.59 33.88 7.47
CA ARG A 289 18.79 33.32 8.82
C ARG A 289 17.77 33.89 9.80
N GLN A 290 17.56 35.21 9.77
CA GLN A 290 16.62 35.89 10.65
C GLN A 290 15.15 35.58 10.32
N GLU A 291 14.77 35.58 9.04
CA GLU A 291 13.40 35.23 8.63
C GLU A 291 13.03 33.79 9.04
N VAL A 292 13.96 32.84 8.93
CA VAL A 292 13.74 31.47 9.41
C VAL A 292 13.57 31.42 10.92
N TYR A 293 14.42 32.14 11.67
CA TYR A 293 14.31 32.22 13.13
C TYR A 293 12.95 32.81 13.57
N ASP A 294 12.49 33.84 12.85
CA ASP A 294 11.24 34.56 13.16
C ASP A 294 9.97 33.75 12.81
N LEU A 295 10.09 32.63 12.09
CA LEU A 295 8.99 31.67 11.93
C LEU A 295 8.54 31.06 13.27
N LYS A 296 9.39 31.09 14.30
CA LYS A 296 9.11 30.56 15.65
C LYS A 296 8.57 29.13 15.60
N ILE A 297 9.15 28.29 14.75
CA ILE A 297 8.81 26.86 14.67
C ILE A 297 9.44 26.20 15.92
N PRO A 298 8.65 25.66 16.85
CA PRO A 298 9.18 25.13 18.10
C PRO A 298 10.13 23.96 17.86
N HIS A 299 11.34 24.03 18.41
CA HIS A 299 12.32 22.94 18.38
C HIS A 299 12.96 22.81 19.76
N MET A 300 12.24 22.13 20.67
CA MET A 300 12.66 21.98 22.08
C MET A 300 13.87 21.04 22.25
N PHE A 301 14.30 20.37 21.18
CA PHE A 301 15.46 19.46 21.19
C PHE A 301 16.70 20.11 20.55
N ASN A 302 16.68 21.44 20.43
CA ASN A 302 17.78 22.29 19.96
C ASN A 302 18.21 23.30 21.05
N GLU A 303 18.01 22.99 22.34
CA GLU A 303 18.27 23.93 23.45
C GLU A 303 19.68 24.51 23.49
N SER A 304 20.67 23.80 22.92
CA SER A 304 22.04 24.29 22.80
C SER A 304 22.21 25.46 21.83
N VAL A 305 21.24 25.70 20.93
CA VAL A 305 21.29 26.74 19.89
C VAL A 305 20.10 27.70 20.03
N ALA A 306 18.88 27.17 20.06
CA ALA A 306 17.64 27.94 20.21
C ALA A 306 16.45 27.02 20.52
N THR A 307 15.37 27.57 21.10
CA THR A 307 14.10 26.85 21.27
C THR A 307 13.25 26.79 20.00
N ASN A 308 13.76 27.34 18.89
CA ASN A 308 13.13 27.35 17.58
C ASN A 308 14.06 26.75 16.52
N VAL A 309 13.50 26.37 15.38
CA VAL A 309 14.27 25.97 14.20
C VAL A 309 15.20 27.11 13.75
N THR A 310 16.48 26.80 13.56
CA THR A 310 17.52 27.70 13.04
C THR A 310 18.16 27.11 11.79
N VAL A 311 18.89 27.94 11.05
CA VAL A 311 19.68 27.51 9.89
C VAL A 311 21.11 28.04 10.01
N SER A 312 22.06 27.22 9.59
CA SER A 312 23.45 27.63 9.37
C SER A 312 23.67 27.83 7.87
N ILE A 313 24.54 28.79 7.50
CA ILE A 313 24.73 29.19 6.10
C ILE A 313 26.22 29.32 5.78
N GLY A 314 26.68 28.63 4.74
CA GLY A 314 27.97 28.84 4.10
C GLY A 314 27.84 29.68 2.83
N ILE A 315 28.72 30.65 2.63
CA ILE A 315 28.72 31.56 1.48
C ILE A 315 30.01 31.34 0.68
N ALA A 316 29.92 31.22 -0.64
CA ALA A 316 31.09 31.19 -1.52
C ALA A 316 30.87 31.97 -2.82
N PRO A 317 31.89 32.65 -3.37
CA PRO A 317 31.82 33.24 -4.69
C PRO A 317 31.78 32.16 -5.77
N LEU A 318 30.99 32.38 -6.81
CA LEU A 318 30.99 31.58 -8.03
C LEU A 318 32.01 32.16 -9.01
N THR A 319 33.25 31.68 -8.90
CA THR A 319 34.36 32.06 -9.78
C THR A 319 34.43 31.13 -10.99
N ASP A 320 34.87 31.66 -12.14
CA ASP A 320 35.11 30.89 -13.38
C ASP A 320 33.94 30.00 -13.85
N ARG A 321 32.71 30.37 -13.46
CA ARG A 321 31.47 29.64 -13.76
C ARG A 321 31.48 28.18 -13.26
N ASN A 322 32.36 27.84 -12.32
CA ASN A 322 32.46 26.49 -11.76
C ASN A 322 31.58 26.39 -10.50
N ILE A 323 30.33 25.97 -10.71
CA ILE A 323 29.39 25.80 -9.59
C ILE A 323 29.83 24.70 -8.62
N GLY A 324 30.52 23.66 -9.11
CA GLY A 324 30.99 22.56 -8.27
C GLY A 324 31.98 23.04 -7.21
N ASP A 325 32.96 23.85 -7.62
CA ASP A 325 33.95 24.46 -6.71
C ASP A 325 33.30 25.46 -5.74
N ALA A 326 32.34 26.26 -6.21
CA ALA A 326 31.59 27.18 -5.34
C ALA A 326 30.75 26.43 -4.29
N ILE A 327 30.09 25.32 -4.66
CA ILE A 327 29.36 24.48 -3.72
C ILE A 327 30.31 23.84 -2.71
N GLU A 328 31.47 23.32 -3.13
CA GLU A 328 32.44 22.72 -2.22
C GLU A 328 33.00 23.73 -1.21
N LYS A 329 33.27 24.96 -1.64
CA LYS A 329 33.69 26.06 -0.74
C LYS A 329 32.59 26.47 0.22
N ALA A 330 31.35 26.57 -0.26
CA ALA A 330 30.20 26.90 0.58
C ALA A 330 29.92 25.79 1.60
N ASP A 331 30.09 24.52 1.23
CA ASP A 331 29.96 23.36 2.12
C ASP A 331 30.99 23.39 3.26
N LYS A 332 32.26 23.68 2.95
CA LYS A 332 33.31 23.88 3.98
C LYS A 332 32.95 25.03 4.93
N ALA A 333 32.48 26.16 4.41
CA ALA A 333 32.05 27.28 5.23
C ALA A 333 30.82 26.94 6.10
N LEU A 334 29.86 26.19 5.56
CA LEU A 334 28.69 25.72 6.29
C LEU A 334 29.07 24.75 7.41
N TYR A 335 30.01 23.84 7.14
CA TYR A 335 30.54 22.89 8.11
C TYR A 335 31.16 23.62 9.31
N GLU A 336 32.01 24.62 9.05
CA GLU A 336 32.61 25.43 10.11
C GLU A 336 31.57 26.29 10.85
N ALA A 337 30.58 26.86 10.14
CA ALA A 337 29.46 27.58 10.77
C ALA A 337 28.68 26.69 11.76
N LYS A 338 28.51 25.40 11.44
CA LYS A 338 27.90 24.42 12.34
C LYS A 338 28.77 24.11 13.58
N HIS A 339 30.09 24.16 13.45
CA HIS A 339 31.02 23.97 14.59
C HIS A 339 31.13 25.18 15.50
N LEU A 340 30.92 26.39 14.97
CA LEU A 340 30.86 27.64 15.74
C LEU A 340 29.58 27.80 16.60
N GLY A 341 28.82 26.72 16.80
CA GLY A 341 27.60 26.74 17.61
C GLY A 341 26.30 26.85 16.81
N ARG A 342 26.35 26.68 15.47
CA ARG A 342 25.18 26.73 14.56
C ARG A 342 24.48 28.09 14.57
N ASN A 343 23.37 28.22 13.82
CA ASN A 343 22.69 29.50 13.61
C ASN A 343 23.67 30.62 13.20
N HIS A 344 24.66 30.25 12.39
CA HIS A 344 25.78 31.11 12.02
C HIS A 344 25.95 31.17 10.50
N ILE A 345 26.58 32.26 10.06
CA ILE A 345 26.89 32.51 8.66
C ILE A 345 28.40 32.63 8.54
N LEU A 346 28.98 31.92 7.59
CA LEU A 346 30.42 31.99 7.31
C LEU A 346 30.69 32.13 5.82
N VAL A 347 31.66 32.96 5.47
CA VAL A 347 32.13 33.13 4.09
C VAL A 347 33.36 32.23 3.88
N SER A 348 33.47 31.59 2.72
CA SER A 348 34.58 30.68 2.40
C SER A 348 35.96 31.31 2.55
N ASP A 349 36.06 32.63 2.37
CA ASP A 349 37.32 33.37 2.50
C ASP A 349 37.72 33.53 3.97
N ASP A 350 36.74 33.64 4.89
CA ASP A 350 36.98 33.76 6.32
C ASP A 350 37.44 32.41 6.92
N VAL A 351 37.05 31.27 6.32
CA VAL A 351 37.48 29.92 6.74
C VAL A 351 39.00 29.72 6.60
N ARG A 352 39.65 30.38 5.62
CA ARG A 352 41.10 30.28 5.43
C ARG A 352 41.90 31.05 6.47
N ALA A 353 41.25 31.92 7.25
CA ALA A 353 41.87 32.78 8.25
C ALA A 353 41.71 32.27 9.70
N ILE A 354 40.93 31.20 9.88
CA ILE A 354 40.73 30.45 11.14
C ILE A 354 41.65 29.23 11.10
#